data_AF-A0A7R8WZ56-F1
#
_entry.id   AF-A0A7R8WZ56-F1
#
_cell.length_a   1.000
_cell.length_b   1.000
_cell.length_c   1.000
_cell.angle_alpha   90.00
_cell.angle_beta   90.00
_cell.angle_gamma   90.00
#
_symmetry.space_group_name_H-M   'P 1'
#
loop_
_entity.id
_entity.type
_entity.pdbx_description
1 polymer ?
#
loop_
_entity_poly.entity_id
_entity_poly.type
_entity_poly.pdbx_seq_one_letter_code
_entity_poly.pdbx_strand_id
1 'polypeptide(L)'
;KNNPILIGEPGVGKTAIVEGLAQRIVNGDIPATLKDKQVITLDLGALVAGAKYRGEFEDRLKAVLKEVEKRAGQIILFIDEIHTLVGAGAAEGSMDASNMLKPALARGELHCVGATTIDEYRKYIEKDSALERRFQPVLVQEPSEEDTIAILRGIKEKYELHHGVRIQDSATVAAVTLSNRYISDRFLPDKAIDLIDEAASSLRIEIDSMPTEIDELDRQRIKMEIEIEALKKESDAASEQRLSELKRKVAELNEKLNSMKGQWSLEREVIQKIQGIKEALDNAQREEQKAQRQGDLSKVAEIRYGQRVALDQELEKEKEHLKEIQKDKLMLKEEVTAEDIATIIAKWTGIPMDRLLQAEKEKLVLAEDYLKKRVVGQEKAIFAVANAVRRARAGLQDPNRPLGSFIFLGPTGVGKTELARSLAEFLFDSEQAMVRV
;
A
#
# COMPACT_ATOMS: atom_id res chain seq x y z
N LYS A 1 -36.04 -1.53 2.30
CA LYS A 1 -34.83 -0.67 2.32
C LYS A 1 -34.08 -1.02 1.04
N ASN A 2 -34.03 -0.10 0.06
CA ASN A 2 -33.70 -0.45 -1.33
C ASN A 2 -32.36 0.15 -1.80
N ASN A 3 -31.69 0.90 -0.93
CA ASN A 3 -30.39 1.51 -1.20
C ASN A 3 -29.40 0.94 -0.17
N PRO A 4 -28.37 0.19 -0.57
CA PRO A 4 -27.35 -0.26 0.38
C PRO A 4 -26.49 0.93 0.85
N ILE A 5 -26.06 0.87 2.10
CA ILE A 5 -25.01 1.74 2.63
C ILE A 5 -23.89 0.88 3.19
N LEU A 6 -22.70 1.01 2.61
CA LEU A 6 -21.49 0.33 3.02
C LEU A 6 -20.93 1.06 4.25
N ILE A 7 -20.88 0.36 5.37
CA ILE A 7 -20.44 0.91 6.65
C ILE A 7 -19.17 0.18 7.06
N GLY A 8 -18.08 0.91 7.23
CA GLY A 8 -16.80 0.36 7.64
C GLY A 8 -15.74 1.44 7.74
N GLU A 9 -14.60 1.11 8.33
CA GLU A 9 -13.50 2.06 8.51
C GLU A 9 -12.89 2.50 7.16
N PRO A 10 -12.15 3.61 7.10
CA PRO A 10 -11.41 4.01 5.91
C PRO A 10 -10.40 2.91 5.50
N GLY A 11 -10.24 2.68 4.20
CA GLY A 11 -9.28 1.71 3.68
C GLY A 11 -9.75 0.25 3.59
N VAL A 12 -10.88 -0.15 4.20
CA VAL A 12 -11.35 -1.55 4.18
C VAL A 12 -11.89 -2.05 2.82
N GLY A 13 -11.86 -1.21 1.78
CA GLY A 13 -12.31 -1.60 0.43
C GLY A 13 -13.79 -1.36 0.12
N LYS A 14 -14.45 -0.40 0.78
CA LYS A 14 -15.85 -0.02 0.46
C LYS A 14 -16.04 0.34 -1.02
N THR A 15 -15.15 1.15 -1.57
CA THR A 15 -15.16 1.53 -2.99
C THR A 15 -14.86 0.34 -3.90
N ALA A 16 -13.93 -0.54 -3.52
CA ALA A 16 -13.60 -1.76 -4.26
C ALA A 16 -14.80 -2.72 -4.41
N ILE A 17 -15.69 -2.79 -3.41
CA ILE A 17 -16.95 -3.55 -3.51
C ILE A 17 -17.84 -3.01 -4.64
N VAL A 18 -17.90 -1.69 -4.78
CA VAL A 18 -18.71 -1.02 -5.82
C VAL A 18 -18.08 -1.18 -7.20
N GLU A 19 -16.76 -1.11 -7.29
CA GLU A 19 -16.03 -1.45 -8.52
C GLU A 19 -16.27 -2.91 -8.93
N GLY A 20 -16.24 -3.83 -7.96
CA GLY A 20 -16.55 -5.24 -8.17
C GLY A 20 -17.98 -5.45 -8.67
N LEU A 21 -18.95 -4.69 -8.15
CA LEU A 21 -20.32 -4.68 -8.66
C LEU A 21 -20.36 -4.22 -10.13
N ALA A 22 -19.67 -3.13 -10.47
CA ALA A 22 -19.61 -2.64 -11.84
C ALA A 22 -18.98 -3.67 -12.79
N GLN A 23 -17.89 -4.34 -12.37
CA GLN A 23 -17.27 -5.42 -13.14
C GLN A 23 -18.23 -6.59 -13.36
N ARG A 24 -18.98 -7.01 -12.34
CA ARG A 24 -19.98 -8.08 -12.48
C ARG A 24 -21.11 -7.71 -13.43
N ILE A 25 -21.59 -6.47 -13.40
CA ILE A 25 -22.60 -5.97 -14.34
C ILE A 25 -22.07 -6.07 -15.78
N VAL A 26 -20.83 -5.64 -16.02
CA VAL A 26 -20.18 -5.72 -17.34
C VAL A 26 -20.01 -7.17 -17.79
N ASN A 27 -19.68 -8.08 -16.86
CA ASN A 27 -19.49 -9.50 -17.15
C ASN A 27 -20.80 -10.29 -17.28
N GLY A 28 -21.94 -9.69 -16.94
CA GLY A 28 -23.25 -10.36 -16.94
C GLY A 28 -23.47 -11.34 -15.78
N ASP A 29 -22.57 -11.36 -14.77
CA ASP A 29 -22.70 -12.17 -13.55
C ASP A 29 -23.60 -11.46 -12.52
N ILE A 30 -24.85 -11.25 -12.92
CA ILE A 30 -25.81 -10.42 -12.19
C ILE A 30 -27.26 -10.90 -12.39
N PRO A 31 -28.16 -10.61 -11.45
CA PRO A 31 -29.60 -10.77 -11.65
C PRO A 31 -30.12 -9.86 -12.78
N ALA A 32 -31.16 -10.30 -13.49
CA ALA A 32 -31.75 -9.55 -14.60
C ALA A 32 -32.16 -8.09 -14.25
N THR A 33 -32.45 -7.81 -12.98
CA THR A 33 -32.81 -6.48 -12.47
C THR A 33 -31.65 -5.48 -12.46
N LEU A 34 -30.41 -5.94 -12.55
CA LEU A 34 -29.21 -5.10 -12.64
C LEU A 34 -28.63 -5.05 -14.06
N LYS A 35 -29.26 -5.74 -15.01
CA LYS A 35 -28.80 -5.81 -16.40
C LYS A 35 -28.86 -4.42 -17.03
N ASP A 36 -27.82 -4.09 -17.78
CA ASP A 36 -27.65 -2.82 -18.50
C ASP A 36 -27.65 -1.57 -17.60
N LYS A 37 -27.53 -1.74 -16.27
CA LYS A 37 -27.37 -0.61 -15.36
C LYS A 37 -25.96 -0.05 -15.41
N GLN A 38 -25.84 1.25 -15.21
CA GLN A 38 -24.57 1.95 -15.10
C GLN A 38 -24.31 2.32 -13.64
N VAL A 39 -23.12 2.02 -13.14
CA VAL A 39 -22.66 2.49 -11.84
C VAL A 39 -21.87 3.77 -12.07
N ILE A 40 -22.27 4.86 -11.41
CA ILE A 40 -21.63 6.17 -11.54
C ILE A 40 -21.26 6.69 -10.16
N THR A 41 -20.00 7.07 -9.97
CA THR A 41 -19.53 7.71 -8.73
C THR A 41 -19.82 9.20 -8.74
N LEU A 42 -20.39 9.71 -7.65
CA LEU A 42 -20.59 11.13 -7.43
C LEU A 42 -19.31 11.72 -6.81
N ASP A 43 -18.61 12.56 -7.57
CA ASP A 43 -17.46 13.32 -7.07
C ASP A 43 -17.94 14.61 -6.39
N LEU A 44 -17.93 14.62 -5.06
CA LEU A 44 -18.29 15.79 -4.26
C LEU A 44 -17.26 16.92 -4.39
N GLY A 45 -15.98 16.58 -4.54
CA GLY A 45 -14.89 17.55 -4.73
C GLY A 45 -15.09 18.34 -6.02
N ALA A 46 -15.42 17.66 -7.12
CA ALA A 46 -15.73 18.32 -8.39
C ALA A 46 -16.95 19.24 -8.32
N LEU A 47 -17.96 18.90 -7.51
CA LEU A 47 -19.14 19.76 -7.32
C LEU A 47 -18.81 21.04 -6.54
N VAL A 48 -17.95 20.93 -5.53
CA VAL A 48 -17.50 22.07 -4.70
C VAL A 48 -16.46 22.93 -5.44
N ALA A 49 -15.61 22.32 -6.27
CA ALA A 49 -14.57 23.01 -7.01
C ALA A 49 -15.16 24.13 -7.90
N GLY A 50 -14.67 25.36 -7.69
CA GLY A 50 -15.11 26.53 -8.43
C GLY A 50 -16.54 27.02 -8.11
N ALA A 51 -17.21 26.46 -7.09
CA ALA A 51 -18.41 27.06 -6.54
C ALA A 51 -18.03 28.25 -5.66
N LYS A 52 -18.47 29.47 -6.02
CA LYS A 52 -18.19 30.69 -5.25
C LYS A 52 -19.16 30.86 -4.08
N TYR A 53 -20.35 30.28 -4.21
CA TYR A 53 -21.45 30.39 -3.26
C TYR A 53 -22.12 29.03 -3.06
N ARG A 54 -22.65 28.79 -1.86
CA ARG A 54 -23.35 27.55 -1.49
C ARG A 54 -24.47 27.16 -2.47
N GLY A 55 -25.22 28.14 -2.97
CA GLY A 55 -26.31 27.90 -3.92
C GLY A 55 -25.85 27.26 -5.24
N GLU A 56 -24.62 27.55 -5.70
CA GLU A 56 -24.09 26.96 -6.93
C GLU A 56 -23.82 25.46 -6.78
N PHE A 57 -23.35 25.02 -5.60
CA PHE A 57 -23.21 23.61 -5.28
C PHE A 57 -24.57 22.90 -5.28
N GLU A 58 -25.55 23.48 -4.61
CA GLU A 58 -26.92 22.94 -4.54
C GLU A 58 -27.53 22.85 -5.95
N ASP A 59 -27.37 23.86 -6.80
CA ASP A 59 -27.86 23.84 -8.18
C ASP A 59 -27.18 22.74 -9.03
N ARG A 60 -25.86 22.55 -8.88
CA ARG A 60 -25.13 21.47 -9.57
C ARG A 60 -25.59 20.09 -9.11
N LEU A 61 -25.71 19.88 -7.80
CA LEU A 61 -26.21 18.61 -7.25
C LEU A 61 -27.64 18.33 -7.72
N LYS A 62 -28.50 19.36 -7.76
CA LYS A 62 -29.87 19.25 -8.29
C LYS A 62 -29.89 18.86 -9.76
N ALA A 63 -28.98 19.40 -10.56
CA ALA A 63 -28.85 19.04 -11.97
C ALA A 63 -28.44 17.57 -12.14
N VAL A 64 -27.48 17.09 -11.34
CA VAL A 64 -27.07 15.68 -11.33
C VAL A 64 -28.23 14.77 -10.95
N LEU A 65 -28.95 15.06 -9.86
CA LEU A 65 -30.08 14.26 -9.42
C LEU A 65 -31.18 14.21 -10.48
N LYS A 66 -31.52 15.34 -11.12
CA LYS A 66 -32.49 15.37 -12.22
C LYS A 66 -32.07 14.50 -13.40
N GLU A 67 -30.78 14.45 -13.73
CA GLU A 67 -30.29 13.63 -14.84
C GLU A 67 -30.36 12.14 -14.50
N VAL A 68 -30.07 11.77 -13.25
CA VAL A 68 -30.26 10.41 -12.74
C VAL A 68 -31.74 10.00 -12.78
N GLU A 69 -32.64 10.88 -12.34
CA GLU A 69 -34.10 10.66 -12.37
C GLU A 69 -34.62 10.42 -13.79
N LYS A 70 -34.18 11.21 -14.79
CA LYS A 70 -34.57 11.05 -16.20
C LYS A 70 -34.18 9.69 -16.79
N ARG A 71 -33.12 9.08 -16.27
CA ARG A 71 -32.63 7.76 -16.71
C ARG A 71 -33.43 6.60 -16.11
N ALA A 72 -34.50 6.88 -15.37
CA ALA A 72 -35.53 5.93 -14.95
C ALA A 72 -34.97 4.63 -14.34
N GLY A 73 -34.00 4.76 -13.43
CA GLY A 73 -33.44 3.62 -12.68
C GLY A 73 -32.35 2.81 -13.41
N GLN A 74 -31.90 3.26 -14.59
CA GLN A 74 -30.72 2.71 -15.28
C GLN A 74 -29.41 3.03 -14.58
N ILE A 75 -29.38 4.08 -13.75
CA ILE A 75 -28.18 4.51 -13.03
C ILE A 75 -28.25 4.06 -11.57
N ILE A 76 -27.15 3.48 -11.09
CA ILE A 76 -26.86 3.27 -9.67
C ILE A 76 -25.81 4.32 -9.29
N LEU A 77 -26.21 5.28 -8.46
CA LEU A 77 -25.31 6.34 -8.01
C LEU A 77 -24.51 5.88 -6.79
N PHE A 78 -23.19 5.84 -6.89
CA PHE A 78 -22.31 5.63 -5.74
C PHE A 78 -21.96 6.97 -5.11
N ILE A 79 -22.16 7.10 -3.80
CA ILE A 79 -21.83 8.30 -3.04
C ILE A 79 -20.88 7.88 -1.92
N ASP A 80 -19.58 8.13 -2.13
CA ASP A 80 -18.62 7.98 -1.06
C ASP A 80 -18.77 9.11 -0.04
N GLU A 81 -18.41 8.83 1.21
CA GLU A 81 -18.57 9.75 2.33
C GLU A 81 -19.97 10.40 2.40
N ILE A 82 -21.03 9.60 2.20
CA ILE A 82 -22.42 10.11 2.09
C ILE A 82 -22.88 10.95 3.28
N HIS A 83 -22.26 10.77 4.45
CA HIS A 83 -22.51 11.58 5.63
C HIS A 83 -22.17 13.07 5.42
N THR A 84 -21.26 13.42 4.51
CA THR A 84 -20.91 14.81 4.19
C THR A 84 -22.08 15.57 3.58
N LEU A 85 -22.97 14.88 2.86
CA LEU A 85 -24.19 15.46 2.28
C LEU A 85 -25.33 15.60 3.30
N VAL A 86 -25.26 14.88 4.42
CA VAL A 86 -26.39 14.71 5.36
C VAL A 86 -26.12 15.31 6.74
N GLY A 87 -24.86 15.33 7.17
CA GLY A 87 -24.45 15.63 8.55
C GLY A 87 -23.71 16.95 8.74
N ALA A 88 -23.40 17.62 7.63
CA ALA A 88 -22.71 18.89 7.52
C ALA A 88 -23.60 20.08 7.94
N GLY A 89 -24.43 19.94 8.98
CA GLY A 89 -25.28 21.03 9.49
C GLY A 89 -24.80 21.62 10.82
N ALA A 90 -23.88 20.94 11.54
CA ALA A 90 -23.52 21.26 12.91
C ALA A 90 -22.28 22.16 13.05
N ALA A 91 -21.49 22.35 11.98
CA ALA A 91 -20.36 23.27 11.95
C ALA A 91 -20.71 24.47 11.06
N GLU A 92 -20.43 25.69 11.53
CA GLU A 92 -20.57 26.92 10.71
C GLU A 92 -19.79 26.75 9.39
N GLY A 93 -20.52 26.65 8.27
CA GLY A 93 -19.95 26.53 6.92
C GLY A 93 -20.21 25.20 6.20
N SER A 94 -20.84 24.23 6.85
CA SER A 94 -21.06 22.90 6.27
C SER A 94 -22.39 22.81 5.45
N MET A 95 -22.39 22.04 4.36
CA MET A 95 -23.47 21.97 3.35
C MET A 95 -24.44 20.79 3.62
N ASP A 96 -25.59 21.05 4.24
CA ASP A 96 -26.65 20.03 4.38
C ASP A 96 -27.53 19.96 3.11
N ALA A 97 -27.30 18.92 2.30
CA ALA A 97 -28.05 18.60 1.09
C ALA A 97 -29.05 17.45 1.29
N SER A 98 -29.29 17.00 2.54
CA SER A 98 -30.17 15.87 2.85
C SER A 98 -31.59 16.08 2.32
N ASN A 99 -32.07 17.34 2.36
CA ASN A 99 -33.39 17.74 1.87
C ASN A 99 -33.57 17.56 0.36
N MET A 100 -32.47 17.50 -0.40
CA MET A 100 -32.51 17.27 -1.84
C MET A 100 -32.57 15.78 -2.19
N LEU A 101 -31.93 14.93 -1.38
CA LEU A 101 -31.90 13.47 -1.59
C LEU A 101 -33.19 12.80 -1.10
N LYS A 102 -33.74 13.23 0.04
CA LYS A 102 -34.91 12.61 0.68
C LYS A 102 -36.10 12.43 -0.27
N PRO A 103 -36.52 13.42 -1.08
CA PRO A 103 -37.66 13.27 -1.99
C PRO A 103 -37.42 12.19 -3.06
N ALA A 104 -36.25 12.20 -3.70
CA ALA A 104 -35.90 11.24 -4.76
C ALA A 104 -35.77 9.81 -4.21
N LEU A 105 -35.17 9.65 -3.03
CA LEU A 105 -35.11 8.37 -2.30
C LEU A 105 -36.50 7.89 -1.87
N ALA A 106 -37.40 8.79 -1.48
CA ALA A 106 -38.74 8.44 -1.04
C ALA A 106 -39.65 7.99 -2.19
N ARG A 107 -39.51 8.60 -3.37
CA ARG A 107 -40.23 8.20 -4.58
C ARG A 107 -39.63 6.96 -5.26
N GLY A 108 -38.42 6.55 -4.88
CA GLY A 108 -37.72 5.43 -5.49
C GLY A 108 -37.13 5.74 -6.86
N GLU A 109 -37.04 7.03 -7.22
CA GLU A 109 -36.46 7.51 -8.48
C GLU A 109 -34.92 7.51 -8.44
N LEU A 110 -34.35 7.58 -7.24
CA LEU A 110 -32.92 7.47 -6.99
C LEU A 110 -32.56 6.09 -6.43
N HIS A 111 -31.73 5.36 -7.18
CA HIS A 111 -31.02 4.18 -6.69
C HIS A 111 -29.58 4.55 -6.39
N CYS A 112 -29.16 4.36 -5.14
CA CYS A 112 -27.79 4.67 -4.76
C CYS A 112 -27.17 3.63 -3.82
N VAL A 113 -25.84 3.58 -3.86
CA VAL A 113 -25.01 2.93 -2.85
C VAL A 113 -24.27 4.04 -2.10
N GLY A 114 -24.50 4.15 -0.80
CA GLY A 114 -23.71 5.06 0.05
C GLY A 114 -22.50 4.35 0.64
N ALA A 115 -21.46 5.09 0.99
CA ALA A 115 -20.37 4.59 1.85
C ALA A 115 -20.04 5.61 2.96
N THR A 116 -19.76 5.12 4.17
CA THR A 116 -19.42 5.96 5.34
C THR A 116 -18.76 5.12 6.45
N THR A 117 -18.22 5.76 7.49
CA THR A 117 -17.76 5.07 8.71
C THR A 117 -18.91 4.69 9.64
N ILE A 118 -18.64 3.79 10.60
CA ILE A 118 -19.63 3.36 11.61
C ILE A 118 -20.11 4.55 12.45
N ASP A 119 -19.18 5.40 12.87
CA ASP A 119 -19.48 6.53 13.75
C ASP A 119 -20.31 7.60 13.05
N GLU A 120 -20.00 7.91 11.79
CA GLU A 120 -20.77 8.85 10.97
C GLU A 120 -22.17 8.32 10.65
N TYR A 121 -22.30 7.03 10.35
CA TYR A 121 -23.60 6.40 10.13
C TYR A 121 -24.50 6.58 11.36
N ARG A 122 -23.99 6.24 12.55
CA ARG A 122 -24.70 6.40 13.83
C ARG A 122 -25.05 7.85 14.11
N LYS A 123 -24.16 8.78 13.78
CA LYS A 123 -24.32 10.21 14.09
C LYS A 123 -25.33 10.89 13.17
N TYR A 124 -25.32 10.59 11.86
CA TYR A 124 -26.02 11.40 10.86
C TYR A 124 -27.13 10.67 10.10
N ILE A 125 -27.05 9.34 9.96
CA ILE A 125 -27.98 8.58 9.11
C ILE A 125 -28.98 7.81 9.98
N GLU A 126 -28.49 7.11 11.00
CA GLU A 126 -29.35 6.32 11.90
C GLU A 126 -30.30 7.20 12.71
N LYS A 127 -29.88 8.42 13.07
CA LYS A 127 -30.73 9.39 13.78
C LYS A 127 -31.80 10.02 12.90
N ASP A 128 -31.65 9.99 11.58
CA ASP A 128 -32.64 10.54 10.64
C ASP A 128 -33.60 9.45 10.16
N SER A 129 -34.82 9.45 10.72
CA SER A 129 -35.85 8.46 10.42
C SER A 129 -36.24 8.37 8.93
N ALA A 130 -36.05 9.43 8.13
CA ALA A 130 -36.36 9.40 6.71
C ALA A 130 -35.28 8.65 5.92
N LEU A 131 -34.01 8.84 6.27
CA LEU A 131 -32.88 8.18 5.63
C LEU A 131 -32.72 6.74 6.10
N GLU A 132 -32.85 6.49 7.41
CA GLU A 132 -32.74 5.16 8.03
C GLU A 132 -33.74 4.16 7.44
N ARG A 133 -34.95 4.61 7.06
CA ARG A 133 -35.96 3.79 6.37
C ARG A 133 -35.67 3.51 4.89
N ARG A 134 -34.72 4.21 4.28
CA ARG A 134 -34.37 4.07 2.85
C ARG A 134 -33.06 3.32 2.65
N PHE A 135 -32.10 3.48 3.55
CA PHE A 135 -30.82 2.79 3.50
C PHE A 135 -30.82 1.47 4.26
N GLN A 136 -30.24 0.44 3.64
CA GLN A 136 -29.95 -0.86 4.25
C GLN A 136 -28.48 -0.89 4.67
N PRO A 137 -28.15 -0.95 5.97
CA PRO A 137 -26.77 -1.06 6.41
C PRO A 137 -26.16 -2.39 5.94
N VAL A 138 -24.96 -2.29 5.37
CA VAL A 138 -24.10 -3.41 4.96
C VAL A 138 -22.74 -3.18 5.61
N LEU A 139 -22.41 -3.99 6.60
CA LEU A 139 -21.14 -3.88 7.31
C LEU A 139 -20.01 -4.42 6.43
N VAL A 140 -18.96 -3.62 6.24
CA VAL A 140 -17.72 -3.97 5.55
C VAL A 140 -16.63 -3.99 6.60
N GLN A 141 -16.17 -5.19 6.93
CA GLN A 141 -15.13 -5.42 7.93
C GLN A 141 -13.75 -5.37 7.28
N GLU A 142 -12.74 -5.06 8.09
CA GLU A 142 -11.35 -5.26 7.72
C GLU A 142 -11.12 -6.75 7.38
N PRO A 143 -10.49 -7.08 6.24
CA PRO A 143 -10.16 -8.45 5.89
C PRO A 143 -9.13 -9.05 6.85
N SER A 144 -9.11 -10.38 6.93
CA SER A 144 -8.07 -11.09 7.67
C SER A 144 -6.69 -10.92 6.98
N GLU A 145 -5.61 -11.28 7.68
CA GLU A 145 -4.26 -11.30 7.06
C GLU A 145 -4.23 -12.23 5.84
N GLU A 146 -4.85 -13.41 5.94
CA GLU A 146 -4.92 -14.39 4.84
C GLU A 146 -5.67 -13.84 3.63
N ASP A 147 -6.84 -13.21 3.86
CA ASP A 147 -7.62 -12.59 2.80
C ASP A 147 -6.87 -11.41 2.18
N THR A 148 -6.16 -10.63 2.97
CA THR A 148 -5.37 -9.49 2.49
C THR A 148 -4.21 -9.94 1.62
N ILE A 149 -3.51 -11.02 2.00
CA ILE A 149 -2.48 -11.62 1.16
C ILE A 149 -3.07 -12.07 -0.18
N ALA A 150 -4.26 -12.68 -0.18
CA ALA A 150 -4.94 -13.08 -1.40
C ALA A 150 -5.33 -11.87 -2.28
N ILE A 151 -5.84 -10.78 -1.67
CA ILE A 151 -6.13 -9.52 -2.35
C ILE A 151 -4.87 -8.95 -3.01
N LEU A 152 -3.77 -8.84 -2.25
CA LEU A 152 -2.50 -8.32 -2.74
C LEU A 152 -1.95 -9.17 -3.89
N ARG A 153 -2.02 -10.51 -3.79
CA ARG A 153 -1.65 -11.40 -4.89
C ARG A 153 -2.49 -11.17 -6.15
N GLY A 154 -3.78 -10.86 -5.99
CA GLY A 154 -4.68 -10.57 -7.10
C GLY A 154 -4.41 -9.23 -7.80
N ILE A 155 -3.88 -8.23 -7.08
CA ILE A 155 -3.53 -6.92 -7.65
C ILE A 155 -2.04 -6.79 -8.01
N LYS A 156 -1.21 -7.73 -7.55
CA LYS A 156 0.25 -7.74 -7.70
C LYS A 156 0.70 -7.44 -9.13
N GLU A 157 0.17 -8.14 -10.11
CA GLU A 157 0.55 -7.97 -11.53
C GLU A 157 0.33 -6.53 -12.02
N LYS A 158 -0.72 -5.85 -11.53
CA LYS A 158 -0.99 -4.46 -11.91
C LYS A 158 0.06 -3.50 -11.35
N TYR A 159 0.50 -3.71 -10.10
CA TYR A 159 1.54 -2.89 -9.47
C TYR A 159 2.92 -3.17 -10.07
N GLU A 160 3.22 -4.44 -10.34
CA GLU A 160 4.46 -4.83 -11.05
C GLU A 160 4.54 -4.16 -12.43
N LEU A 161 3.43 -4.16 -13.17
CA LEU A 161 3.36 -3.50 -14.47
C LEU A 161 3.48 -1.97 -14.35
N HIS A 162 2.74 -1.36 -13.44
CA HIS A 162 2.71 0.09 -13.24
C HIS A 162 4.10 0.66 -12.89
N HIS A 163 4.82 -0.02 -12.00
CA HIS A 163 6.15 0.42 -11.54
C HIS A 163 7.30 -0.16 -12.36
N GLY A 164 7.03 -1.16 -13.21
CA GLY A 164 8.05 -1.86 -13.98
C GLY A 164 9.03 -2.65 -13.09
N VAL A 165 8.56 -3.17 -11.96
CA VAL A 165 9.34 -3.99 -11.02
C VAL A 165 8.66 -5.33 -10.81
N ARG A 166 9.33 -6.27 -10.16
CA ARG A 166 8.73 -7.50 -9.66
C ARG A 166 8.51 -7.39 -8.15
N ILE A 167 7.49 -8.05 -7.62
CA ILE A 167 7.21 -8.08 -6.19
C ILE A 167 7.37 -9.53 -5.74
N GLN A 168 8.20 -9.81 -4.74
CA GLN A 168 8.29 -11.16 -4.19
C GLN A 168 7.03 -11.50 -3.39
N ASP A 169 6.63 -12.78 -3.37
CA ASP A 169 5.51 -13.21 -2.52
C ASP A 169 5.81 -13.00 -1.03
N SER A 170 7.08 -13.15 -0.63
CA SER A 170 7.56 -12.81 0.70
C SER A 170 7.36 -11.33 1.05
N ALA A 171 7.50 -10.42 0.08
CA ALA A 171 7.23 -9.00 0.27
C ALA A 171 5.74 -8.74 0.50
N THR A 172 4.87 -9.43 -0.24
CA THR A 172 3.41 -9.38 -0.01
C THR A 172 3.04 -9.82 1.40
N VAL A 173 3.59 -10.97 1.85
CA VAL A 173 3.35 -11.46 3.21
C VAL A 173 3.89 -10.46 4.25
N ALA A 174 5.11 -9.96 4.06
CA ALA A 174 5.71 -8.97 4.95
C ALA A 174 4.88 -7.68 5.04
N ALA A 175 4.35 -7.18 3.92
CA ALA A 175 3.53 -5.97 3.89
C ALA A 175 2.28 -6.14 4.75
N VAL A 176 1.62 -7.30 4.70
CA VAL A 176 0.44 -7.58 5.53
C VAL A 176 0.83 -7.75 6.99
N THR A 177 1.73 -8.68 7.30
CA THR A 177 2.06 -9.04 8.68
C THR A 177 2.70 -7.88 9.45
N LEU A 178 3.61 -7.14 8.81
CA LEU A 178 4.27 -6.01 9.46
C LEU A 178 3.36 -4.79 9.56
N SER A 179 2.56 -4.46 8.54
CA SER A 179 1.60 -3.34 8.65
C SER A 179 0.52 -3.62 9.69
N ASN A 180 0.02 -4.85 9.78
CA ASN A 180 -0.97 -5.21 10.78
C ASN A 180 -0.40 -5.09 12.21
N ARG A 181 0.88 -5.40 12.38
CA ARG A 181 1.57 -5.32 13.67
C ARG A 181 1.93 -3.90 14.10
N TYR A 182 2.43 -3.10 13.17
CA TYR A 182 3.11 -1.84 13.49
C TYR A 182 2.32 -0.58 13.10
N ILE A 183 1.30 -0.70 12.26
CA ILE A 183 0.46 0.41 11.81
C ILE A 183 -0.98 0.12 12.29
N SER A 184 -1.27 0.56 13.53
CA SER A 184 -2.53 0.26 14.23
C SER A 184 -3.64 1.28 14.01
N ASP A 185 -3.31 2.46 13.49
CA ASP A 185 -4.24 3.57 13.20
C ASP A 185 -4.83 3.50 11.78
N ARG A 186 -4.41 2.52 10.98
CA ARG A 186 -4.91 2.24 9.63
C ARG A 186 -5.37 0.79 9.51
N PHE A 187 -6.19 0.53 8.50
CA PHE A 187 -6.85 -0.76 8.30
C PHE A 187 -6.34 -1.45 7.03
N LEU A 188 -6.33 -2.79 7.04
CA LEU A 188 -6.16 -3.61 5.85
C LEU A 188 -7.40 -3.48 4.93
N PRO A 189 -7.25 -3.71 3.61
CA PRO A 189 -6.00 -4.00 2.90
C PRO A 189 -5.15 -2.75 2.59
N ASP A 190 -5.71 -1.55 2.74
CA ASP A 190 -5.15 -0.26 2.32
C ASP A 190 -3.71 -0.01 2.80
N LYS A 191 -3.43 -0.14 4.10
CA LYS A 191 -2.07 0.06 4.64
C LYS A 191 -1.02 -0.88 4.05
N ALA A 192 -1.40 -2.10 3.65
CA ALA A 192 -0.48 -3.06 3.04
C ALA A 192 -0.29 -2.79 1.55
N ILE A 193 -1.33 -2.31 0.87
CA ILE A 193 -1.26 -1.86 -0.53
C ILE A 193 -0.30 -0.66 -0.64
N ASP A 194 -0.44 0.33 0.23
CA ASP A 194 0.45 1.50 0.23
C ASP A 194 1.92 1.13 0.44
N LEU A 195 2.22 0.17 1.33
CA LEU A 195 3.59 -0.28 1.54
C LEU A 195 4.18 -0.92 0.29
N ILE A 196 3.38 -1.71 -0.43
CA ILE A 196 3.80 -2.33 -1.69
C ILE A 196 4.02 -1.26 -2.77
N ASP A 197 3.12 -0.28 -2.85
CA ASP A 197 3.21 0.83 -3.79
C ASP A 197 4.46 1.70 -3.54
N GLU A 198 4.73 2.06 -2.29
CA GLU A 198 5.90 2.86 -1.92
C GLU A 198 7.20 2.08 -2.13
N ALA A 199 7.24 0.80 -1.76
CA ALA A 199 8.43 -0.03 -1.98
C ALA A 199 8.71 -0.24 -3.48
N ALA A 200 7.68 -0.46 -4.28
CA ALA A 200 7.81 -0.57 -5.74
C ALA A 200 8.27 0.76 -6.37
N SER A 201 7.71 1.89 -5.92
CA SER A 201 8.12 3.22 -6.35
C SER A 201 9.56 3.53 -5.99
N SER A 202 9.98 3.20 -4.76
CA SER A 202 11.36 3.39 -4.30
C SER A 202 12.33 2.59 -5.16
N LEU A 203 12.03 1.32 -5.42
CA LEU A 203 12.87 0.47 -6.26
C LEU A 203 12.94 0.99 -7.70
N ARG A 204 11.83 1.51 -8.23
CA ARG A 204 11.81 2.11 -9.56
C ARG A 204 12.75 3.31 -9.66
N ILE A 205 12.74 4.19 -8.66
CA ILE A 205 13.65 5.34 -8.60
C ILE A 205 15.11 4.88 -8.58
N GLU A 206 15.42 3.81 -7.86
CA GLU A 206 16.77 3.23 -7.80
C GLU A 206 17.22 2.68 -9.17
N ILE A 207 16.33 1.99 -9.90
CA ILE A 207 16.62 1.47 -11.25
C ILE A 207 16.92 2.59 -12.25
N ASP A 208 16.15 3.68 -12.19
CA ASP A 208 16.31 4.82 -13.12
C ASP A 208 17.51 5.72 -12.74
N SER A 209 18.05 5.55 -11.52
CA SER A 209 19.17 6.35 -11.00
C SER A 209 20.52 5.66 -11.18
N MET A 210 21.59 6.45 -11.09
CA MET A 210 22.95 5.89 -11.04
C MET A 210 23.17 5.21 -9.67
N PRO A 211 23.64 3.96 -9.63
CA PRO A 211 23.95 3.28 -8.38
C PRO A 211 24.92 4.09 -7.51
N THR A 212 24.67 4.08 -6.21
CA THR A 212 25.43 4.86 -5.23
C THR A 212 26.92 4.52 -5.28
N GLU A 213 27.29 3.25 -5.51
CA GLU A 213 28.69 2.86 -5.61
C GLU A 213 29.39 3.47 -6.84
N ILE A 214 28.67 3.64 -7.95
CA ILE A 214 29.22 4.31 -9.13
C ILE A 214 29.39 5.79 -8.84
N ASP A 215 28.36 6.44 -8.27
CA ASP A 215 28.39 7.87 -7.97
C ASP A 215 29.49 8.22 -6.96
N GLU A 216 29.67 7.42 -5.90
CA GLU A 216 30.75 7.60 -4.93
C GLU A 216 32.14 7.50 -5.55
N LEU A 217 32.37 6.49 -6.40
CA LEU A 217 33.64 6.33 -7.12
C LEU A 217 33.87 7.47 -8.11
N ASP A 218 32.83 7.96 -8.79
CA ASP A 218 32.92 9.08 -9.74
C ASP A 218 33.27 10.38 -9.01
N ARG A 219 32.64 10.65 -7.86
CA ARG A 219 33.00 11.78 -6.98
C ARG A 219 34.44 11.69 -6.48
N GLN A 220 34.91 10.49 -6.11
CA GLN A 220 36.30 10.28 -5.70
C GLN A 220 37.27 10.56 -6.85
N ARG A 221 36.96 10.09 -8.07
CA ARG A 221 37.74 10.39 -9.28
C ARG A 221 37.83 11.89 -9.51
N ILE A 222 36.70 12.59 -9.50
CA ILE A 222 36.65 14.05 -9.74
C ILE A 222 37.51 14.81 -8.73
N LYS A 223 37.46 14.43 -7.44
CA LYS A 223 38.32 15.04 -6.41
C LYS A 223 39.81 14.87 -6.73
N MET A 224 40.23 13.67 -7.15
CA MET A 224 41.62 13.41 -7.52
C MET A 224 42.02 14.14 -8.81
N GLU A 225 41.12 14.29 -9.78
CA GLU A 225 41.37 15.05 -11.01
C GLU A 225 41.59 16.54 -10.72
N ILE A 226 40.84 17.11 -9.78
CA ILE A 226 41.05 18.49 -9.31
C ILE A 226 42.41 18.63 -8.62
N GLU A 227 42.78 17.67 -7.75
CA GLU A 227 44.10 17.65 -7.08
C GLU A 227 45.24 17.53 -8.10
N ILE A 228 45.08 16.70 -9.14
CA ILE A 228 46.02 16.58 -10.28
C ILE A 228 46.18 17.93 -10.98
N GLU A 229 45.09 18.64 -11.26
CA GLU A 229 45.14 19.93 -11.98
C GLU A 229 45.81 21.03 -11.16
N ALA A 230 45.66 21.00 -9.83
CA ALA A 230 46.39 21.89 -8.93
C ALA A 230 47.89 21.57 -8.92
N LEU A 231 48.26 20.29 -8.74
CA LEU A 231 49.65 19.84 -8.63
C LEU A 231 50.46 19.98 -9.93
N LYS A 232 49.81 20.07 -11.10
CA LYS A 232 50.49 20.36 -12.38
C LYS A 232 51.22 21.71 -12.40
N LYS A 233 50.86 22.64 -11.49
CA LYS A 233 51.47 23.97 -11.38
C LYS A 233 52.63 24.03 -10.39
N GLU A 234 52.83 22.97 -9.61
CA GLU A 234 53.90 22.84 -8.63
C GLU A 234 55.13 22.18 -9.26
N SER A 235 56.31 22.46 -8.70
CA SER A 235 57.60 22.01 -9.26
C SER A 235 58.52 21.32 -8.24
N ASP A 236 58.04 21.11 -7.01
CA ASP A 236 58.79 20.38 -6.00
C ASP A 236 58.66 18.85 -6.18
N ALA A 237 59.70 18.11 -5.76
CA ALA A 237 59.78 16.67 -5.95
C ALA A 237 58.65 15.88 -5.25
N ALA A 238 58.11 16.39 -4.13
CA ALA A 238 57.02 15.74 -3.43
C ALA A 238 55.70 15.87 -4.22
N SER A 239 55.44 17.03 -4.81
CA SER A 239 54.31 17.28 -5.71
C SER A 239 54.38 16.41 -6.98
N GLU A 240 55.56 16.25 -7.59
CA GLU A 240 55.74 15.36 -8.75
C GLU A 240 55.44 13.89 -8.42
N GLN A 241 55.93 13.41 -7.27
CA GLN A 241 55.65 12.05 -6.81
C GLN A 241 54.16 11.84 -6.54
N ARG A 242 53.52 12.78 -5.83
CA ARG A 242 52.08 12.74 -5.54
C ARG A 242 51.24 12.78 -6.83
N LEU A 243 51.62 13.61 -7.79
CA LEU A 243 50.98 13.71 -9.09
C LEU A 243 51.00 12.37 -9.85
N SER A 244 52.14 11.68 -9.84
CA SER A 244 52.27 10.34 -10.44
C SER A 244 51.36 9.31 -9.77
N GLU A 245 51.33 9.29 -8.43
CA GLU A 245 50.46 8.40 -7.65
C GLU A 245 48.97 8.65 -7.93
N LEU A 246 48.54 9.91 -7.96
CA LEU A 246 47.16 10.27 -8.25
C LEU A 246 46.76 9.90 -9.68
N LYS A 247 47.62 10.14 -10.68
CA LYS A 247 47.37 9.72 -12.06
C LYS A 247 47.15 8.21 -12.16
N ARG A 248 47.95 7.42 -11.45
CA ARG A 248 47.77 5.95 -11.40
C ARG A 248 46.43 5.57 -10.78
N LYS A 249 46.08 6.16 -9.63
CA LYS A 249 44.79 5.90 -8.96
C LYS A 249 43.59 6.32 -9.81
N VAL A 250 43.67 7.45 -10.51
CA VAL A 250 42.61 7.91 -11.43
C VAL A 250 42.46 6.95 -12.61
N ALA A 251 43.56 6.42 -13.15
CA ALA A 251 43.50 5.40 -14.20
C ALA A 251 42.82 4.11 -13.70
N GLU A 252 43.21 3.61 -12.52
CA GLU A 252 42.59 2.45 -11.86
C GLU A 252 41.07 2.68 -11.60
N LEU A 253 40.69 3.88 -11.11
CA LEU A 253 39.30 4.25 -10.88
C LEU A 253 38.50 4.35 -12.18
N ASN A 254 39.08 4.89 -13.25
CA ASN A 254 38.42 5.00 -14.55
C ASN A 254 38.13 3.64 -15.15
N GLU A 255 39.06 2.69 -15.07
CA GLU A 255 38.84 1.32 -15.55
C GLU A 255 37.69 0.66 -14.79
N LYS A 256 37.67 0.79 -13.45
CA LYS A 256 36.59 0.28 -12.60
C LYS A 256 35.24 0.93 -12.91
N LEU A 257 35.21 2.26 -13.06
CA LEU A 257 34.00 3.02 -13.38
C LEU A 257 33.44 2.65 -14.76
N ASN A 258 34.30 2.51 -15.78
CA ASN A 258 33.87 2.12 -17.12
C ASN A 258 33.26 0.72 -17.13
N SER A 259 33.88 -0.22 -16.41
CA SER A 259 33.32 -1.57 -16.23
C SER A 259 31.94 -1.52 -15.54
N MET A 260 31.83 -0.80 -14.42
CA MET A 260 30.57 -0.71 -13.65
C MET A 260 29.46 0.02 -14.42
N LYS A 261 29.78 1.13 -15.12
CA LYS A 261 28.81 1.88 -15.94
C LYS A 261 28.36 1.07 -17.16
N GLY A 262 29.27 0.34 -17.80
CA GLY A 262 28.93 -0.56 -18.91
C GLY A 262 27.97 -1.66 -18.48
N GLN A 263 28.25 -2.30 -17.34
CA GLN A 263 27.38 -3.31 -16.77
C GLN A 263 26.00 -2.74 -16.39
N TRP A 264 25.96 -1.61 -15.68
CA TRP A 264 24.71 -0.94 -15.30
C TRP A 264 23.87 -0.56 -16.53
N SER A 265 24.48 -0.02 -17.59
CA SER A 265 23.78 0.33 -18.83
C SER A 265 23.15 -0.90 -19.49
N LEU A 266 23.90 -2.01 -19.53
CA LEU A 266 23.42 -3.27 -20.10
C LEU A 266 22.23 -3.83 -19.31
N GLU A 267 22.33 -3.90 -17.98
CA GLU A 267 21.23 -4.34 -17.10
C GLU A 267 19.99 -3.46 -17.29
N ARG A 268 20.17 -2.13 -17.30
CA ARG A 268 19.06 -1.17 -17.46
C ARG A 268 18.34 -1.33 -18.80
N GLU A 269 19.08 -1.51 -19.90
CA GLU A 269 18.50 -1.69 -21.23
C GLU A 269 17.64 -2.96 -21.31
N VAL A 270 18.08 -4.06 -20.71
CA VAL A 270 17.31 -5.32 -20.70
C VAL A 270 16.06 -5.19 -19.82
N ILE A 271 16.17 -4.56 -18.65
CA ILE A 271 15.01 -4.28 -17.78
C ILE A 271 13.95 -3.44 -18.51
N GLN A 272 14.37 -2.40 -19.24
CA GLN A 272 13.46 -1.56 -20.02
C GLN A 272 12.76 -2.33 -21.16
N LYS A 273 13.47 -3.25 -21.83
CA LYS A 273 12.85 -4.13 -22.84
C LYS A 273 11.81 -5.05 -22.22
N ILE A 274 12.13 -5.70 -21.10
CA ILE A 274 11.21 -6.57 -20.35
C ILE A 274 9.94 -5.80 -19.99
N GLN A 275 10.07 -4.56 -19.52
CA GLN A 275 8.93 -3.71 -19.21
C GLN A 275 8.06 -3.44 -20.45
N GLY A 276 8.68 -3.05 -21.57
CA GLY A 276 7.95 -2.81 -22.82
C GLY A 276 7.18 -4.04 -23.32
N ILE A 277 7.76 -5.24 -23.17
CA ILE A 277 7.10 -6.50 -23.52
C ILE A 277 5.89 -6.77 -22.59
N LYS A 278 6.04 -6.54 -21.28
CA LYS A 278 4.94 -6.68 -20.31
C LYS A 278 3.78 -5.71 -20.61
N GLU A 279 4.07 -4.46 -20.97
CA GLU A 279 3.05 -3.49 -21.38
C GLU A 279 2.33 -3.92 -22.67
N ALA A 280 3.05 -4.47 -23.63
CA ALA A 280 2.46 -5.04 -24.84
C ALA A 280 1.54 -6.24 -24.54
N LEU A 281 1.93 -7.12 -23.61
CA LEU A 281 1.12 -8.26 -23.15
C LEU A 281 -0.18 -7.81 -22.49
N ASP A 282 -0.13 -6.82 -21.59
CA ASP A 282 -1.33 -6.29 -20.93
C ASP A 282 -2.29 -5.63 -21.93
N ASN A 283 -1.76 -4.86 -22.88
CA ASN A 283 -2.57 -4.29 -23.96
C ASN A 283 -3.24 -5.38 -24.82
N ALA A 284 -2.48 -6.41 -25.20
CA ALA A 284 -3.02 -7.56 -25.93
C ALA A 284 -4.13 -8.27 -25.13
N GLN A 285 -3.95 -8.45 -23.81
CA GLN A 285 -4.97 -9.04 -22.94
C GLN A 285 -6.25 -8.19 -22.86
N ARG A 286 -6.12 -6.85 -22.77
CA ARG A 286 -7.29 -5.95 -22.79
C ARG A 286 -8.04 -6.01 -24.12
N GLU A 287 -7.32 -6.05 -25.24
CA GLU A 287 -7.90 -6.19 -26.56
C GLU A 287 -8.61 -7.54 -26.74
N GLU A 288 -8.01 -8.63 -26.25
CA GLU A 288 -8.60 -9.96 -26.25
C GLU A 288 -9.93 -9.97 -25.49
N GLN A 289 -9.97 -9.41 -24.28
CA GLN A 289 -11.20 -9.31 -23.48
C GLN A 289 -12.28 -8.48 -24.19
N LYS A 290 -11.88 -7.40 -24.89
CA LYS A 290 -12.81 -6.58 -25.68
C LYS A 290 -13.36 -7.37 -26.87
N ALA A 291 -12.52 -8.08 -27.62
CA ALA A 291 -12.95 -8.91 -28.75
C ALA A 291 -13.87 -10.05 -28.31
N GLN A 292 -13.56 -10.70 -27.17
CA GLN A 292 -14.39 -11.75 -26.59
C GLN A 292 -15.80 -11.24 -26.24
N ARG A 293 -15.90 -10.04 -25.65
CA ARG A 293 -17.20 -9.40 -25.38
C ARG A 293 -17.99 -9.05 -26.64
N GLN A 294 -17.31 -8.73 -27.73
CA GLN A 294 -17.93 -8.43 -29.03
C GLN A 294 -18.30 -9.69 -29.82
N GLY A 295 -17.91 -10.89 -29.35
CA GLY A 295 -18.14 -12.16 -30.05
C GLY A 295 -17.19 -12.40 -31.23
N ASP A 296 -16.11 -11.61 -31.36
CA ASP A 296 -15.12 -11.76 -32.43
C ASP A 296 -14.11 -12.86 -32.06
N LEU A 297 -14.52 -14.12 -32.25
CA LEU A 297 -13.71 -15.29 -31.92
C LEU A 297 -12.45 -15.41 -32.78
N SER A 298 -12.47 -14.89 -34.01
CA SER A 298 -11.31 -14.87 -34.90
C SER A 298 -10.22 -13.98 -34.34
N LYS A 299 -10.56 -12.75 -33.94
CA LYS A 299 -9.60 -11.83 -33.31
C LYS A 299 -9.10 -12.33 -31.96
N VAL A 300 -9.96 -12.98 -31.16
CA VAL A 300 -9.53 -13.63 -29.90
C VAL A 300 -8.45 -14.70 -30.17
N ALA A 301 -8.65 -15.55 -31.18
CA ALA A 301 -7.68 -16.59 -31.52
C ALA A 301 -6.34 -16.02 -32.02
N GLU A 302 -6.38 -14.98 -32.85
CA GLU A 302 -5.21 -14.26 -33.36
C GLU A 302 -4.38 -13.67 -32.21
N ILE A 303 -5.02 -12.97 -31.28
CA ILE A 303 -4.33 -12.35 -30.14
C ILE A 303 -3.79 -13.42 -29.20
N ARG A 304 -4.63 -14.40 -28.81
CA ARG A 304 -4.28 -15.40 -27.80
C ARG A 304 -3.16 -16.33 -28.26
N TYR A 305 -3.26 -16.87 -29.48
CA TYR A 305 -2.32 -17.90 -29.97
C TYR A 305 -1.22 -17.35 -30.87
N GLY A 306 -1.37 -16.12 -31.38
CA GLY A 306 -0.35 -15.43 -32.16
C GLY A 306 0.43 -14.44 -31.30
N GLN A 307 -0.17 -13.26 -31.08
CA GLN A 307 0.53 -12.12 -30.47
C GLN A 307 1.03 -12.41 -29.04
N ARG A 308 0.16 -12.92 -28.16
CA ARG A 308 0.52 -13.19 -26.76
C ARG A 308 1.59 -14.26 -26.63
N VAL A 309 1.48 -15.36 -27.38
CA VAL A 309 2.49 -16.43 -27.38
C VAL A 309 3.86 -15.92 -27.84
N ALA A 310 3.91 -15.08 -28.87
CA ALA A 310 5.16 -14.48 -29.34
C ALA A 310 5.78 -13.57 -28.28
N LEU A 311 4.98 -12.70 -27.65
CA LEU A 311 5.43 -11.81 -26.58
C LEU A 311 5.88 -12.57 -25.33
N ASP A 312 5.18 -13.65 -24.94
CA ASP A 312 5.57 -14.50 -23.80
C ASP A 312 6.93 -15.19 -24.06
N GLN A 313 7.16 -15.67 -25.29
CA GLN A 313 8.45 -16.24 -25.69
C GLN A 313 9.58 -15.20 -25.65
N GLU A 314 9.32 -13.99 -26.14
CA GLU A 314 10.28 -12.88 -26.08
C GLU A 314 10.58 -12.47 -24.64
N LEU A 315 9.54 -12.40 -23.79
CA LEU A 315 9.68 -12.09 -22.37
C LEU A 315 10.56 -13.09 -21.64
N GLU A 316 10.34 -14.40 -21.83
CA GLU A 316 11.17 -15.43 -21.18
C GLU A 316 12.62 -15.38 -21.67
N LYS A 317 12.85 -15.12 -22.96
CA LYS A 317 14.20 -14.94 -23.52
C LYS A 317 14.95 -13.76 -22.88
N GLU A 318 14.31 -12.59 -22.76
CA GLU A 318 14.96 -11.42 -22.15
C GLU A 318 15.17 -11.63 -20.64
N LYS A 319 14.27 -12.34 -19.93
CA LYS A 319 14.48 -12.74 -18.53
C LYS A 319 15.68 -13.67 -18.37
N GLU A 320 15.86 -14.64 -19.25
CA GLU A 320 17.05 -15.51 -19.23
C GLU A 320 18.32 -14.72 -19.51
N HIS A 321 18.28 -13.81 -20.48
CA HIS A 321 19.40 -12.93 -20.80
C HIS A 321 19.80 -12.04 -19.61
N LEU A 322 18.81 -11.45 -18.90
CA LEU A 322 19.06 -10.65 -17.71
C LEU A 322 19.74 -11.47 -16.59
N LYS A 323 19.24 -12.69 -16.35
CA LYS A 323 19.86 -13.61 -15.39
C LYS A 323 21.31 -13.93 -15.73
N GLU A 324 21.63 -14.08 -17.02
CA GLU A 324 23.01 -14.31 -17.46
C GLU A 324 23.92 -13.12 -17.20
N ILE A 325 23.44 -11.90 -17.48
CA ILE A 325 24.17 -10.65 -17.21
C ILE A 325 24.44 -10.49 -15.71
N GLN A 326 23.47 -10.83 -14.87
CA GLN A 326 23.53 -10.65 -13.42
C GLN A 326 24.29 -11.78 -12.68
N LYS A 327 24.76 -12.84 -13.35
CA LYS A 327 25.40 -14.00 -12.70
C LYS A 327 26.63 -13.64 -11.86
N ASP A 328 27.51 -12.82 -12.41
CA ASP A 328 28.80 -12.51 -11.78
C ASP A 328 28.69 -11.35 -10.80
N LYS A 329 27.81 -10.39 -11.10
CA LYS A 329 27.61 -9.19 -10.30
C LYS A 329 26.22 -8.63 -10.56
N LEU A 330 25.50 -8.26 -9.51
CA LEU A 330 24.20 -7.60 -9.60
C LEU A 330 24.39 -6.11 -9.35
N MET A 331 24.08 -5.25 -10.33
CA MET A 331 24.15 -3.79 -10.18
C MET A 331 22.77 -3.18 -9.90
N LEU A 332 21.72 -3.75 -10.49
CA LEU A 332 20.34 -3.30 -10.31
C LEU A 332 19.48 -4.41 -9.68
N LYS A 333 18.73 -4.03 -8.65
CA LYS A 333 17.69 -4.85 -8.06
C LYS A 333 16.38 -4.60 -8.81
N GLU A 334 15.70 -5.67 -9.22
CA GLU A 334 14.43 -5.61 -9.97
C GLU A 334 13.22 -6.12 -9.17
N GLU A 335 13.47 -6.71 -7.99
CA GLU A 335 12.45 -7.33 -7.16
C GLU A 335 12.31 -6.62 -5.81
N VAL A 336 11.08 -6.24 -5.45
CA VAL A 336 10.73 -5.81 -4.10
C VAL A 336 10.75 -7.03 -3.18
N THR A 337 11.52 -6.95 -2.11
CA THR A 337 11.71 -8.00 -1.09
C THR A 337 11.05 -7.60 0.22
N ALA A 338 10.98 -8.54 1.17
CA ALA A 338 10.51 -8.27 2.53
C ALA A 338 11.35 -7.21 3.26
N GLU A 339 12.64 -7.07 2.92
CA GLU A 339 13.54 -6.06 3.50
C GLU A 339 13.18 -4.65 3.02
N ASP A 340 12.74 -4.50 1.77
CA ASP A 340 12.30 -3.19 1.25
C ASP A 340 11.05 -2.73 1.99
N ILE A 341 10.10 -3.65 2.22
CA ILE A 341 8.90 -3.39 3.02
C ILE A 341 9.27 -2.99 4.45
N ALA A 342 10.16 -3.74 5.11
CA ALA A 342 10.63 -3.40 6.45
C ALA A 342 11.31 -2.02 6.47
N THR A 343 12.05 -1.65 5.42
CA THR A 343 12.69 -0.34 5.27
C THR A 343 11.66 0.80 5.23
N ILE A 344 10.57 0.62 4.49
CA ILE A 344 9.48 1.63 4.44
C ILE A 344 8.78 1.74 5.80
N ILE A 345 8.47 0.62 6.44
CA ILE A 345 7.84 0.63 7.78
C ILE A 345 8.76 1.29 8.81
N ALA A 346 10.07 1.03 8.76
CA ALA A 346 11.03 1.69 9.63
C ALA A 346 11.01 3.21 9.45
N LYS A 347 10.90 3.71 8.21
CA LYS A 347 10.78 5.14 7.92
C LYS A 347 9.48 5.72 8.47
N TRP A 348 8.35 5.03 8.30
CA TRP A 348 7.03 5.51 8.75
C TRP A 348 6.89 5.51 10.27
N THR A 349 7.40 4.48 10.94
CA THR A 349 7.17 4.23 12.37
C THR A 349 8.34 4.68 13.25
N GLY A 350 9.53 4.88 12.68
CA GLY A 350 10.77 5.12 13.41
C GLY A 350 11.35 3.87 14.09
N ILE A 351 10.76 2.68 13.89
CA ILE A 351 11.24 1.42 14.47
C ILE A 351 12.48 0.95 13.70
N PRO A 352 13.61 0.62 14.37
CA PRO A 352 14.81 0.13 13.69
C PRO A 352 14.55 -1.15 12.87
N MET A 353 15.13 -1.22 11.66
CA MET A 353 14.97 -2.35 10.73
C MET A 353 15.31 -3.70 11.36
N ASP A 354 16.39 -3.77 12.15
CA ASP A 354 16.83 -4.99 12.85
C ASP A 354 15.74 -5.56 13.77
N ARG A 355 14.87 -4.69 14.34
CA ARG A 355 13.76 -5.13 15.20
C ARG A 355 12.57 -5.65 14.38
N LEU A 356 12.34 -5.12 13.18
CA LEU A 356 11.25 -5.52 12.30
C LEU A 356 11.49 -6.89 11.66
N LEU A 357 12.76 -7.18 11.33
CA LEU A 357 13.17 -8.44 10.70
C LEU A 357 13.38 -9.58 11.70
N GLN A 358 13.42 -9.29 13.00
CA GLN A 358 13.58 -10.30 14.03
C GLN A 358 12.36 -11.24 14.06
N ALA A 359 12.60 -12.55 13.88
CA ALA A 359 11.53 -13.54 13.92
C ALA A 359 10.80 -13.49 15.27
N GLU A 360 9.47 -13.43 15.24
CA GLU A 360 8.64 -13.33 16.45
C GLU A 360 8.92 -14.46 17.44
N LYS A 361 9.18 -15.67 16.93
CA LYS A 361 9.56 -16.82 17.75
C LYS A 361 10.84 -16.57 18.54
N GLU A 362 11.86 -16.00 17.92
CA GLU A 362 13.14 -15.69 18.58
C GLU A 362 12.97 -14.58 19.61
N LYS A 363 12.21 -13.54 19.26
CA LYS A 363 11.85 -12.45 20.19
C LYS A 363 11.17 -13.00 21.44
N LEU A 364 10.22 -13.93 21.28
CA LEU A 364 9.49 -14.57 22.39
C LEU A 364 10.35 -15.50 23.24
N VAL A 365 11.34 -16.18 22.67
CA VAL A 365 12.28 -17.03 23.44
C VAL A 365 13.14 -16.18 24.38
N LEU A 366 13.47 -14.96 23.98
CA LEU A 366 14.30 -14.03 24.75
C LEU A 366 13.48 -13.04 25.59
N ALA A 367 12.18 -13.30 25.81
CA ALA A 367 11.27 -12.39 26.48
C ALA A 367 11.72 -12.05 27.91
N GLU A 368 12.10 -13.05 28.71
CA GLU A 368 12.61 -12.83 30.07
C GLU A 368 13.87 -11.96 30.08
N ASP A 369 14.83 -12.27 29.21
CA ASP A 369 16.11 -11.55 29.14
C ASP A 369 15.90 -10.11 28.67
N TYR A 370 14.95 -9.87 27.78
CA TYR A 370 14.60 -8.52 27.35
C TYR A 370 14.03 -7.69 28.50
N LEU A 371 13.04 -8.23 29.23
CA LEU A 371 12.40 -7.54 30.35
C LEU A 371 13.40 -7.26 31.49
N LYS A 372 14.34 -8.18 31.73
CA LYS A 372 15.40 -8.03 32.75
C LYS A 372 16.39 -6.89 32.48
N LYS A 373 16.54 -6.43 31.23
CA LYS A 373 17.43 -5.30 30.90
C LYS A 373 17.00 -4.01 31.59
N ARG A 374 15.69 -3.82 31.81
CA ARG A 374 15.13 -2.64 32.49
C ARG A 374 14.57 -2.93 33.87
N VAL A 375 13.97 -4.11 34.06
CA VAL A 375 13.35 -4.48 35.33
C VAL A 375 14.35 -5.26 36.16
N VAL A 376 14.96 -4.58 37.13
CA VAL A 376 15.92 -5.20 38.05
C VAL A 376 15.17 -5.99 39.12
N GLY A 377 15.48 -7.27 39.25
CA GLY A 377 14.79 -8.19 40.17
C GLY A 377 13.41 -8.61 39.64
N GLN A 378 12.50 -9.00 40.53
CA GLN A 378 11.13 -9.42 40.16
C GLN A 378 11.05 -10.66 39.25
N GLU A 379 12.02 -11.58 39.35
CA GLU A 379 12.15 -12.80 38.53
C GLU A 379 10.83 -13.57 38.34
N LYS A 380 10.06 -13.77 39.42
CA LYS A 380 8.77 -14.47 39.35
C LYS A 380 7.72 -13.72 38.54
N ALA A 381 7.69 -12.39 38.64
CA ALA A 381 6.74 -11.57 37.89
C ALA A 381 7.12 -11.53 36.40
N ILE A 382 8.40 -11.35 36.09
CA ILE A 382 8.93 -11.39 34.71
C ILE A 382 8.60 -12.73 34.07
N PHE A 383 8.90 -13.84 34.74
CA PHE A 383 8.61 -15.19 34.24
C PHE A 383 7.11 -15.43 34.03
N ALA A 384 6.26 -14.95 34.93
CA ALA A 384 4.80 -15.10 34.79
C ALA A 384 4.25 -14.32 33.59
N VAL A 385 4.73 -13.09 33.39
CA VAL A 385 4.36 -12.24 32.25
C VAL A 385 4.85 -12.85 30.93
N ALA A 386 6.13 -13.21 30.83
CA ALA A 386 6.72 -13.79 29.63
C ALA A 386 6.03 -15.09 29.21
N ASN A 387 5.69 -15.98 30.16
CA ASN A 387 4.94 -17.20 29.85
C ASN A 387 3.51 -16.94 29.37
N ALA A 388 2.81 -15.96 29.95
CA ALA A 388 1.46 -15.61 29.50
C ALA A 388 1.46 -15.07 28.07
N VAL A 389 2.41 -14.18 27.76
CA VAL A 389 2.64 -13.66 26.40
C VAL A 389 2.96 -14.79 25.42
N ARG A 390 3.87 -15.71 25.77
CA ARG A 390 4.21 -16.87 24.92
C ARG A 390 3.00 -17.74 24.63
N ARG A 391 2.15 -18.03 25.62
CA ARG A 391 0.92 -18.80 25.42
C ARG A 391 -0.06 -18.10 24.49
N ALA A 392 -0.24 -16.79 24.65
CA ALA A 392 -1.14 -16.01 23.81
C ALA A 392 -0.66 -15.98 22.35
N ARG A 393 0.63 -15.73 22.12
CA ARG A 393 1.21 -15.72 20.77
C ARG A 393 1.29 -17.10 20.11
N ALA A 394 1.33 -18.17 20.91
CA ALA A 394 1.25 -19.54 20.39
C ALA A 394 -0.18 -19.98 20.04
N GLY A 395 -1.20 -19.11 20.18
CA GLY A 395 -2.60 -19.46 19.93
C GLY A 395 -3.17 -20.46 20.94
N LEU A 396 -2.52 -20.65 22.09
CA LEU A 396 -2.95 -21.57 23.15
C LEU A 396 -3.92 -20.91 24.15
N GLN A 397 -4.41 -19.71 23.84
CA GLN A 397 -5.43 -18.99 24.60
C GLN A 397 -6.69 -18.79 23.78
N ASP A 398 -7.80 -18.52 24.48
CA ASP A 398 -9.06 -18.14 23.85
C ASP A 398 -8.90 -16.83 23.05
N PRO A 399 -9.20 -16.83 21.74
CA PRO A 399 -9.06 -15.64 20.89
C PRO A 399 -9.97 -14.48 21.32
N ASN A 400 -11.02 -14.71 22.11
CA ASN A 400 -11.90 -13.66 22.62
C ASN A 400 -11.37 -12.99 23.91
N ARG A 401 -10.16 -13.33 24.36
CA ARG A 401 -9.54 -12.78 25.58
C ARG A 401 -8.30 -11.95 25.22
N PRO A 402 -7.94 -10.94 26.03
CA PRO A 402 -6.72 -10.17 25.80
C PRO A 402 -5.48 -11.07 25.88
N LEU A 403 -4.40 -10.67 25.18
CA LEU A 403 -3.10 -11.39 25.15
C LEU A 403 -2.55 -11.70 26.56
N GLY A 404 -2.87 -10.86 27.53
CA GLY A 404 -2.57 -11.11 28.94
C GLY A 404 -3.36 -10.17 29.84
N SER A 405 -3.81 -10.70 30.97
CA SER A 405 -4.44 -9.93 32.04
C SER A 405 -3.67 -10.17 33.32
N PHE A 406 -3.05 -9.10 33.85
CA PHE A 406 -2.15 -9.17 34.99
C PHE A 406 -2.60 -8.26 36.12
N ILE A 407 -2.46 -8.73 37.36
CA ILE A 407 -2.63 -7.91 38.56
C ILE A 407 -1.27 -7.81 39.24
N PHE A 408 -0.60 -6.66 39.13
CA PHE A 408 0.70 -6.42 39.76
C PHE A 408 0.55 -6.01 41.23
N LEU A 409 0.69 -6.97 42.14
CA LEU A 409 0.64 -6.79 43.59
C LEU A 409 2.04 -6.62 44.19
N GLY A 410 2.18 -5.69 45.13
CA GLY A 410 3.47 -5.33 45.76
C GLY A 410 3.51 -3.88 46.27
N PRO A 411 4.61 -3.46 46.92
CA PRO A 411 4.79 -2.08 47.38
C PRO A 411 4.86 -1.07 46.22
N THR A 412 4.72 0.22 46.51
CA THR A 412 5.03 1.29 45.54
C THR A 412 6.53 1.37 45.28
N GLY A 413 6.93 1.82 44.09
CA GLY A 413 8.35 2.01 43.74
C GLY A 413 9.14 0.73 43.38
N VAL A 414 8.54 -0.47 43.46
CA VAL A 414 9.24 -1.74 43.18
C VAL A 414 9.35 -2.12 41.70
N GLY A 415 9.01 -1.20 40.78
CA GLY A 415 9.12 -1.43 39.33
C GLY A 415 7.87 -2.00 38.63
N LYS A 416 6.69 -1.97 39.25
CA LYS A 416 5.45 -2.46 38.61
C LYS A 416 5.12 -1.74 37.30
N THR A 417 5.16 -0.41 37.33
CA THR A 417 4.94 0.43 36.15
C THR A 417 6.03 0.23 35.11
N GLU A 418 7.26 -0.02 35.57
CA GLU A 418 8.41 -0.24 34.69
C GLU A 418 8.32 -1.58 33.96
N LEU A 419 7.82 -2.62 34.63
CA LEU A 419 7.49 -3.89 33.98
C LEU A 419 6.38 -3.73 32.93
N ALA A 420 5.38 -2.89 33.20
CA ALA A 420 4.34 -2.59 32.20
C ALA A 420 4.90 -1.82 30.98
N ARG A 421 5.77 -0.82 31.20
CA ARG A 421 6.45 -0.09 30.11
C ARG A 421 7.37 -0.99 29.30
N SER A 422 8.19 -1.80 29.97
CA SER A 422 9.11 -2.74 29.32
C SER A 422 8.34 -3.81 28.55
N LEU A 423 7.16 -4.23 29.03
CA LEU A 423 6.27 -5.11 28.30
C LEU A 423 5.65 -4.44 27.06
N ALA A 424 5.24 -3.16 27.17
CA ALA A 424 4.73 -2.41 26.03
C ALA A 424 5.81 -2.27 24.93
N GLU A 425 7.03 -1.90 25.32
CA GLU A 425 8.17 -1.84 24.41
C GLU A 425 8.49 -3.21 23.80
N PHE A 426 8.45 -4.30 24.59
CA PHE A 426 8.71 -5.64 24.08
C PHE A 426 7.65 -6.11 23.07
N LEU A 427 6.36 -5.87 23.35
CA LEU A 427 5.26 -6.36 22.51
C LEU A 427 5.00 -5.50 21.28
N PHE A 428 5.18 -4.18 21.40
CA PHE A 428 4.75 -3.21 20.40
C PHE A 428 5.90 -2.31 19.91
N ASP A 429 7.13 -2.61 20.31
CA ASP A 429 8.36 -1.89 19.93
C ASP A 429 8.33 -0.38 20.30
N SER A 430 7.40 0.03 21.18
CA SER A 430 7.22 1.40 21.66
C SER A 430 6.69 1.46 23.09
N GLU A 431 7.34 2.26 23.95
CA GLU A 431 6.82 2.57 25.30
C GLU A 431 5.54 3.42 25.25
N GLN A 432 5.35 4.18 24.18
CA GLN A 432 4.19 5.06 24.01
C GLN A 432 2.91 4.27 23.72
N ALA A 433 3.04 2.98 23.35
CA ALA A 433 1.92 2.05 23.25
C ALA A 433 1.28 1.71 24.61
N MET A 434 1.79 2.26 25.73
CA MET A 434 1.18 2.13 27.04
C MET A 434 0.13 3.23 27.27
N VAL A 435 -1.15 2.84 27.28
CA VAL A 435 -2.24 3.71 27.73
C VAL A 435 -2.30 3.71 29.26
N ARG A 436 -2.23 4.90 29.88
CA ARG A 436 -2.38 5.08 31.33
C ARG A 436 -3.66 5.88 31.60
N VAL A 437 -4.58 5.28 32.36
CA VAL A 437 -5.88 5.85 32.74
C VAL A 437 -5.84 6.35 34.17
#